data_AF-A0A376KT56-F1
#
_entry.id   AF-A0A376KT56-F1
#
_cell.length_a   1.000
_cell.length_b   1.000
_cell.length_c   1.000
_cell.angle_alpha   90.00
_cell.angle_beta   90.00
_cell.angle_gamma   90.00
#
_symmetry.space_group_name_H-M   'P 1'
#
loop_
_entity.id
_entity.type
_entity.pdbx_description
1 polymer ?
#
loop_
_entity_poly.entity_id
_entity_poly.type
_entity_poly.pdbx_seq_one_letter_code
_entity_poly.pdbx_strand_id
1 'polypeptide(L)'
;MGFFLHIPFPTPEIFNALPTYDTLLEQLCDYDLLGFQTENDRLAFLDCLSNLTRVTTRSAKSHTAWGKAFRTEVYPIGIEPKEIAKQAAGPLPPKLAQLKAELKNVQNIFSVERLDYSKGLPERFLAYEALLEKYPQHHGKIRYTQIAPTSRGDVQAYQDIRHQLENEAGRINGKYGQLGWDAALLFESAF
;
A
#
# COMPACT_ATOMS: atom_id res chain seq x y z
N MET A 1 -5.20 -26.69 -9.31
CA MET A 1 -4.95 -25.25 -9.51
C MET A 1 -4.87 -24.55 -8.15
N GLY A 2 -3.91 -23.63 -7.98
CA GLY A 2 -3.80 -22.79 -6.79
C GLY A 2 -4.13 -21.34 -7.11
N PHE A 3 -4.76 -20.65 -6.16
CA PHE A 3 -5.06 -19.22 -6.19
C PHE A 3 -4.31 -18.52 -5.05
N PHE A 4 -3.82 -17.31 -5.29
CA PHE A 4 -3.22 -16.47 -4.26
C PHE A 4 -3.81 -15.07 -4.29
N LEU A 5 -4.31 -14.59 -3.15
CA LEU A 5 -4.86 -13.23 -3.04
C LEU A 5 -3.77 -12.26 -2.57
N HIS A 6 -3.39 -11.33 -3.44
CA HIS A 6 -2.35 -10.34 -3.13
C HIS A 6 -2.82 -9.18 -2.25
N ILE A 7 -4.14 -8.97 -2.15
CA ILE A 7 -4.77 -7.92 -1.35
C ILE A 7 -5.46 -8.54 -0.13
N PRO A 8 -5.82 -7.74 0.91
CA PRO A 8 -6.57 -8.26 2.04
C PRO A 8 -7.90 -8.88 1.63
N PHE A 9 -8.32 -9.94 2.34
CA PHE A 9 -9.68 -10.47 2.23
C PHE A 9 -10.55 -9.80 3.31
N PRO A 10 -11.64 -9.10 2.96
CA PRO A 10 -12.42 -8.34 3.93
C PRO A 10 -13.27 -9.24 4.84
N THR A 11 -13.65 -8.74 6.01
CA THR A 11 -14.55 -9.45 6.93
C THR A 11 -15.96 -9.60 6.35
N PRO A 12 -16.80 -10.53 6.87
CA PRO A 12 -18.14 -10.77 6.32
C PRO A 12 -19.02 -9.53 6.21
N GLU A 13 -18.93 -8.60 7.17
CA GLU A 13 -19.72 -7.37 7.19
C GLU A 13 -19.46 -6.49 5.96
N ILE A 14 -18.24 -6.52 5.42
CA ILE A 14 -17.85 -5.78 4.23
C ILE A 14 -18.03 -6.65 2.98
N PHE A 15 -17.61 -7.92 3.02
CA PHE A 15 -17.65 -8.80 1.84
C PHE A 15 -19.09 -9.02 1.36
N ASN A 16 -20.03 -9.20 2.28
CA ASN A 16 -21.44 -9.46 1.96
C ASN A 16 -22.17 -8.24 1.37
N ALA A 17 -21.55 -7.05 1.37
CA ALA A 17 -22.09 -5.89 0.68
C ALA A 17 -21.96 -6.00 -0.86
N LEU A 18 -21.10 -6.91 -1.36
CA LEU A 18 -20.99 -7.18 -2.79
C LEU A 18 -22.26 -7.91 -3.28
N PRO A 19 -22.96 -7.43 -4.32
CA PRO A 19 -24.16 -8.10 -4.82
C PRO A 19 -23.94 -9.54 -5.30
N THR A 20 -22.70 -9.90 -5.63
CA THR A 20 -22.30 -11.19 -6.19
C THR A 20 -21.38 -11.98 -5.24
N TYR A 21 -21.39 -11.66 -3.95
CA TYR A 21 -20.52 -12.28 -2.94
C TYR A 21 -20.67 -13.81 -2.90
N ASP A 22 -21.89 -14.31 -3.10
CA ASP A 22 -22.25 -15.72 -3.07
C ASP A 22 -21.56 -16.52 -4.18
N THR A 23 -21.67 -16.02 -5.41
CA THR A 23 -21.10 -16.60 -6.62
C THR A 23 -19.58 -16.60 -6.53
N LEU A 24 -18.99 -15.53 -6.01
CA LEU A 24 -17.53 -15.42 -5.84
C LEU A 24 -17.00 -16.46 -4.83
N LEU A 25 -17.66 -16.63 -3.68
CA LEU A 25 -17.24 -17.63 -2.70
C LEU A 25 -17.36 -19.06 -3.23
N GLU A 26 -18.44 -19.36 -3.96
CA GLU A 26 -18.64 -20.67 -4.57
C GLU A 26 -17.56 -20.99 -5.63
N GLN A 27 -17.18 -20.00 -6.44
CA GLN A 27 -16.14 -20.12 -7.45
C GLN A 27 -14.73 -20.22 -6.84
N LEU A 28 -14.46 -19.50 -5.76
CA LEU A 28 -13.18 -19.60 -5.05
C LEU A 28 -12.96 -21.01 -4.49
N CYS A 29 -14.01 -21.74 -4.13
CA CYS A 29 -13.92 -23.12 -3.68
C CYS A 29 -13.59 -24.14 -4.79
N ASP A 30 -13.53 -23.72 -6.07
CA ASP A 30 -13.09 -24.58 -7.18
C ASP A 30 -11.56 -24.73 -7.25
N TYR A 31 -10.79 -23.90 -6.53
CA TYR A 31 -9.34 -24.05 -6.42
C TYR A 31 -8.95 -25.13 -5.39
N ASP A 32 -7.91 -25.91 -5.69
CA ASP A 32 -7.39 -26.92 -4.77
C ASP A 32 -6.67 -26.30 -3.55
N LEU A 33 -6.12 -25.09 -3.75
CA LEU A 33 -5.39 -24.33 -2.74
C LEU A 33 -5.68 -22.83 -2.88
N LEU A 34 -6.11 -22.20 -1.78
CA LEU A 34 -6.22 -20.75 -1.65
C LEU A 34 -5.14 -20.23 -0.69
N GLY A 35 -4.25 -19.40 -1.22
CA GLY A 35 -3.20 -18.72 -0.46
C GLY A 35 -3.55 -17.28 -0.15
N PHE A 36 -3.19 -16.83 1.05
CA PHE A 36 -3.45 -15.47 1.55
C PHE A 36 -2.17 -14.83 2.11
N GLN A 37 -2.15 -13.50 2.23
CA GLN A 37 -1.00 -12.77 2.80
C GLN A 37 -0.89 -12.95 4.31
N THR A 38 -2.03 -12.96 5.02
CA THR A 38 -2.06 -13.07 6.48
C THR A 38 -3.06 -14.11 6.97
N GLU A 39 -2.92 -14.52 8.23
CA GLU A 39 -3.89 -15.42 8.87
C GLU A 39 -5.26 -14.75 9.02
N ASN A 40 -5.32 -13.43 9.21
CA ASN A 40 -6.58 -12.70 9.30
C ASN A 40 -7.35 -12.76 7.97
N ASP A 41 -6.67 -12.63 6.83
CA ASP A 41 -7.29 -12.76 5.50
C ASP A 41 -7.86 -14.17 5.31
N ARG A 42 -7.08 -15.19 5.71
CA ARG A 42 -7.49 -16.60 5.62
C ARG A 42 -8.72 -16.88 6.47
N LEU A 43 -8.75 -16.36 7.70
CA LEU A 43 -9.89 -16.50 8.61
C LEU A 43 -11.12 -15.74 8.10
N ALA A 44 -10.95 -14.50 7.63
CA ALA A 44 -12.03 -13.71 7.05
C ALA A 44 -12.71 -14.41 5.86
N PHE A 45 -11.92 -15.06 5.00
CA PHE A 45 -12.46 -15.90 3.93
C PHE A 45 -13.31 -17.07 4.48
N LEU A 46 -12.80 -17.79 5.49
CA LEU A 46 -13.53 -18.90 6.09
C LEU A 46 -14.80 -18.45 6.82
N ASP A 47 -14.79 -17.28 7.45
CA ASP A 47 -15.97 -16.70 8.10
C ASP A 47 -17.02 -16.31 7.06
N CYS A 48 -16.62 -15.68 5.95
CA CYS A 48 -17.52 -15.37 4.84
C CYS A 48 -18.16 -16.64 4.26
N LEU A 49 -17.35 -17.68 4.07
CA LEU A 49 -17.81 -18.96 3.55
C LEU A 49 -18.77 -19.67 4.52
N SER A 50 -18.46 -19.66 5.82
CA SER A 50 -19.25 -20.31 6.86
C SER A 50 -20.61 -19.66 7.08
N ASN A 51 -20.73 -18.35 6.79
CA ASN A 51 -22.00 -17.64 6.82
C ASN A 51 -22.94 -18.03 5.66
N LEU A 52 -22.39 -18.50 4.54
CA LEU A 52 -23.16 -18.85 3.34
C LEU A 52 -23.45 -20.35 3.23
N THR A 53 -22.52 -21.20 3.68
CA THR A 53 -22.63 -22.65 3.55
C THR A 53 -21.92 -23.37 4.68
N ARG A 54 -22.25 -24.65 4.88
CA ARG A 54 -21.57 -25.49 5.86
C ARG A 54 -20.16 -25.81 5.38
N VAL A 55 -19.16 -25.29 6.09
CA VAL A 55 -17.75 -25.63 5.90
C VAL A 55 -17.36 -26.77 6.85
N THR A 56 -16.86 -27.87 6.31
CA THR A 56 -16.33 -28.99 7.11
C THR A 56 -14.81 -28.97 7.06
N THR A 57 -14.16 -28.84 8.22
CA THR A 57 -12.70 -28.89 8.33
C THR A 57 -12.25 -30.28 8.76
N ARG A 58 -11.61 -31.04 7.87
CA ARG A 58 -11.21 -32.44 8.12
C ARG A 58 -9.85 -32.57 8.82
N SER A 59 -8.96 -31.61 8.57
CA SER A 59 -7.64 -31.49 9.18
C SER A 59 -7.24 -30.01 9.19
N ALA A 60 -6.12 -29.67 9.84
CA ALA A 60 -5.60 -28.30 9.82
C ALA A 60 -5.55 -27.75 8.38
N LYS A 61 -6.29 -26.66 8.15
CA LYS A 61 -6.38 -25.91 6.88
C LYS A 61 -6.86 -26.70 5.65
N SER A 62 -7.57 -27.81 5.83
CA SER A 62 -8.24 -28.57 4.76
C SER A 62 -9.74 -28.56 4.98
N HIS A 63 -10.48 -28.10 3.98
CA HIS A 63 -11.90 -27.78 4.09
C HIS A 63 -12.73 -28.46 2.99
N THR A 64 -14.02 -28.57 3.23
CA THR A 64 -15.01 -28.97 2.24
C THR A 64 -16.23 -28.07 2.36
N ALA A 65 -16.66 -27.46 1.25
CA ALA A 65 -17.87 -26.65 1.13
C ALA A 65 -18.56 -26.97 -0.20
N TRP A 66 -19.89 -27.08 -0.23
CA TRP A 66 -20.65 -27.53 -1.43
C TRP A 66 -20.13 -28.82 -2.07
N GLY A 67 -19.57 -29.73 -1.28
CA GLY A 67 -18.94 -30.96 -1.79
C GLY A 67 -17.57 -30.74 -2.47
N LYS A 68 -17.10 -29.50 -2.61
CA LYS A 68 -15.80 -29.12 -3.15
C LYS A 68 -14.74 -29.16 -2.04
N ALA A 69 -13.65 -29.87 -2.26
CA ALA A 69 -12.55 -29.98 -1.30
C ALA A 69 -11.42 -29.02 -1.69
N PHE A 70 -10.95 -28.22 -0.73
CA PHE A 70 -9.88 -27.25 -0.95
C PHE A 70 -9.04 -27.07 0.31
N ARG A 71 -7.83 -26.53 0.14
CA ARG A 71 -6.93 -26.16 1.23
C ARG A 71 -6.79 -24.65 1.32
N THR A 72 -6.57 -24.13 2.52
CA THR A 72 -6.18 -22.72 2.70
C THR A 72 -4.78 -22.65 3.31
N GLU A 73 -4.01 -21.62 3.00
CA GLU A 73 -2.71 -21.40 3.63
C GLU A 73 -2.29 -19.93 3.56
N VAL A 74 -1.34 -19.53 4.41
CA VAL A 74 -0.77 -18.19 4.48
C VAL A 74 0.63 -18.20 3.91
N TYR A 75 0.87 -17.36 2.91
CA TYR A 75 2.18 -17.16 2.28
C TYR A 75 2.45 -15.66 2.19
N PRO A 76 3.02 -15.03 3.24
CA PRO A 76 3.37 -13.61 3.19
C PRO A 76 4.42 -13.39 2.10
N ILE A 77 4.09 -12.60 1.09
CA ILE A 77 4.97 -12.41 -0.07
C ILE A 77 6.25 -11.67 0.33
N GLY A 78 7.38 -12.20 -0.13
CA GLY A 78 8.70 -11.61 0.09
C GLY A 78 9.21 -10.79 -1.10
N ILE A 79 10.46 -10.34 -0.97
CA ILE A 79 11.25 -9.67 -2.02
C ILE A 79 12.57 -10.45 -2.22
N GLU A 80 13.38 -10.06 -3.20
CA GLU A 80 14.71 -10.64 -3.44
C GLU A 80 15.82 -9.81 -2.75
N PRO A 81 16.25 -10.14 -1.52
CA PRO A 81 17.06 -9.21 -0.73
C PRO A 81 18.48 -9.07 -1.28
N LYS A 82 19.02 -10.12 -1.88
CA LYS A 82 20.37 -10.14 -2.46
C LYS A 82 20.48 -9.25 -3.70
N GLU A 83 19.50 -9.33 -4.60
CA GLU A 83 19.47 -8.50 -5.80
C GLU A 83 19.24 -7.03 -5.44
N ILE A 84 18.35 -6.74 -4.49
CA ILE A 84 18.13 -5.38 -4.01
C ILE A 84 19.40 -4.79 -3.39
N ALA A 85 20.11 -5.55 -2.54
CA ALA A 85 21.38 -5.09 -1.95
C ALA A 85 22.44 -4.78 -3.01
N LYS A 86 22.54 -5.65 -4.04
CA LYS A 86 23.45 -5.46 -5.17
C LYS A 86 23.11 -4.20 -5.98
N GLN A 87 21.83 -4.00 -6.30
CA GLN A 87 21.36 -2.83 -7.06
C GLN A 87 21.53 -1.54 -6.25
N ALA A 88 21.23 -1.55 -4.95
CA ALA A 88 21.38 -0.40 -4.07
C ALA A 88 22.83 0.05 -3.87
N ALA A 89 23.80 -0.85 -4.01
CA ALA A 89 25.23 -0.54 -3.98
C ALA A 89 25.79 -0.01 -5.31
N GLY A 90 24.97 -0.02 -6.38
CA GLY A 90 25.35 0.49 -7.69
C GLY A 90 25.61 2.00 -7.69
N PRO A 91 26.29 2.52 -8.73
CA PRO A 91 26.53 3.95 -8.85
C PRO A 91 25.22 4.71 -9.01
N LEU A 92 25.12 5.88 -8.35
CA LEU A 92 24.00 6.79 -8.57
C LEU A 92 24.08 7.42 -9.97
N PRO A 93 22.94 7.62 -10.65
CA PRO A 93 22.87 8.49 -11.83
C PRO A 93 23.47 9.87 -11.55
N PRO A 94 24.13 10.54 -12.52
CA PRO A 94 24.84 11.81 -12.29
C PRO A 94 24.00 12.87 -11.59
N LYS A 95 22.72 13.00 -11.97
CA LYS A 95 21.77 13.95 -11.35
C LYS A 95 21.49 13.65 -9.87
N LEU A 96 21.36 12.37 -9.50
CA LEU A 96 21.14 11.97 -8.10
C LEU A 96 22.43 12.08 -7.27
N ALA A 97 23.59 11.83 -7.88
CA ALA A 97 24.88 12.06 -7.23
C ALA A 97 25.08 13.55 -6.87
N GLN A 98 24.72 14.45 -7.79
CA GLN A 98 24.70 15.89 -7.55
C GLN A 98 23.71 16.27 -6.43
N LEU A 99 22.47 15.80 -6.52
CA LEU A 99 21.44 16.07 -5.50
C LEU A 99 21.88 15.60 -4.10
N LYS A 100 22.52 14.43 -4.00
CA LYS A 100 23.09 13.92 -2.75
C LYS A 100 24.15 14.86 -2.17
N ALA A 101 24.98 15.47 -3.02
CA ALA A 101 26.00 16.43 -2.58
C ALA A 101 25.37 17.75 -2.09
N GLU A 102 24.34 18.23 -2.79
CA GLU A 102 23.58 19.44 -2.42
C GLU A 102 22.83 19.27 -1.10
N LEU A 103 22.29 18.07 -0.84
CA LEU A 103 21.51 17.74 0.36
C LEU A 103 22.34 17.21 1.54
N LYS A 104 23.68 17.34 1.53
CA LYS A 104 24.57 16.74 2.55
C LYS A 104 24.23 17.11 4.00
N ASN A 105 23.64 18.29 4.23
CA ASN A 105 23.28 18.80 5.56
C ASN A 105 21.76 18.70 5.84
N VAL A 106 21.01 18.03 4.96
CA VAL A 106 19.56 17.87 5.05
C VAL A 106 19.24 16.39 5.24
N GLN A 107 18.49 16.07 6.28
CA GLN A 107 17.99 14.71 6.47
C GLN A 107 16.79 14.47 5.55
N ASN A 108 16.77 13.33 4.85
CA ASN A 108 15.73 13.02 3.88
C ASN A 108 14.73 12.01 4.45
N ILE A 109 13.45 12.39 4.45
CA ILE A 109 12.32 11.49 4.65
C ILE A 109 11.83 11.14 3.24
N PHE A 110 11.72 9.84 2.94
CA PHE A 110 11.44 9.38 1.58
C PHE A 110 10.34 8.32 1.59
N SER A 111 9.37 8.48 0.68
CA SER A 111 8.23 7.58 0.52
C SER A 111 7.96 7.32 -0.96
N VAL A 112 7.67 6.06 -1.30
CA VAL A 112 7.33 5.64 -2.66
C VAL A 112 6.21 4.62 -2.62
N GLU A 113 5.08 4.95 -3.22
CA GLU A 113 3.95 4.05 -3.43
C GLU A 113 3.05 4.60 -4.54
N ARG A 114 2.21 3.77 -5.14
CA ARG A 114 1.21 4.27 -6.11
C ARG A 114 0.31 5.32 -5.47
N LEU A 115 -0.12 6.30 -6.26
CA LEU A 115 -1.15 7.25 -5.86
C LEU A 115 -2.49 6.51 -5.71
N ASP A 116 -2.77 6.05 -4.49
CA ASP A 116 -3.89 5.15 -4.17
C ASP A 116 -4.39 5.45 -2.74
N TYR A 117 -5.70 5.54 -2.56
CA TYR A 117 -6.32 5.92 -1.28
C TYR A 117 -6.07 4.91 -0.16
N SER A 118 -5.72 3.67 -0.48
CA SER A 118 -5.34 2.66 0.52
C SER A 118 -4.01 2.94 1.22
N LYS A 119 -3.25 3.96 0.77
CA LYS A 119 -1.89 4.26 1.24
C LYS A 119 -1.79 5.32 2.31
N GLY A 120 -2.89 6.04 2.58
CA GLY A 120 -2.92 7.09 3.61
C GLY A 120 -1.94 8.23 3.33
N LEU A 121 -1.79 8.61 2.05
CA LEU A 121 -0.88 9.68 1.65
C LEU A 121 -1.26 11.04 2.27
N PRO A 122 -2.55 11.46 2.26
CA PRO A 122 -2.94 12.70 2.92
C PRO A 122 -2.59 12.72 4.41
N GLU A 123 -2.85 11.62 5.13
CA GLU A 123 -2.54 11.49 6.55
C GLU A 123 -1.03 11.60 6.81
N ARG A 124 -0.19 11.11 5.90
CA ARG A 124 1.27 11.26 6.00
C ARG A 124 1.71 12.70 5.79
N PHE A 125 1.08 13.44 4.89
CA PHE A 125 1.32 14.88 4.72
C PHE A 125 0.90 15.65 5.98
N LEU A 126 -0.26 15.32 6.57
CA LEU A 126 -0.71 15.90 7.83
C LEU A 126 0.24 15.58 8.99
N ALA A 127 0.77 14.36 9.06
CA ALA A 127 1.78 13.99 10.06
C ALA A 127 3.09 14.78 9.87
N TYR A 128 3.50 15.01 8.61
CA TYR A 128 4.66 15.85 8.31
C TYR A 128 4.42 17.32 8.65
N GLU A 129 3.23 17.86 8.38
CA GLU A 129 2.85 19.19 8.86
C GLU A 129 2.94 19.27 10.39
N ALA A 130 2.38 18.30 11.10
CA ALA A 130 2.41 18.28 12.57
C ALA A 130 3.86 18.22 13.10
N LEU A 131 4.76 17.51 12.41
CA LEU A 131 6.19 17.53 12.70
C LEU A 131 6.77 18.94 12.53
N LEU A 132 6.49 19.61 11.42
CA LEU A 132 6.98 20.98 11.17
C LEU A 132 6.42 21.99 12.16
N GLU A 133 5.17 21.84 12.59
CA GLU A 133 4.54 22.72 13.56
C GLU A 133 5.13 22.55 14.96
N LYS A 134 5.24 21.30 15.44
CA LYS A 134 5.64 20.99 16.81
C LYS A 134 7.16 21.03 17.02
N TYR A 135 7.94 20.87 15.96
CA TYR A 135 9.39 20.74 16.03
C TYR A 135 10.09 21.69 15.04
N PRO A 136 9.98 23.02 15.25
CA PRO A 136 10.54 24.03 14.34
C PRO A 136 12.07 23.94 14.20
N GLN A 137 12.78 23.27 15.11
CA GLN A 137 14.21 23.01 15.00
C GLN A 137 14.62 22.25 13.72
N HIS A 138 13.68 21.59 13.05
CA HIS A 138 13.89 20.86 11.81
C HIS A 138 13.71 21.70 10.53
N HIS A 139 13.19 22.92 10.63
CA HIS A 139 13.01 23.79 9.46
C HIS A 139 14.36 24.02 8.75
N GLY A 140 14.38 23.85 7.43
CA GLY A 140 15.60 23.92 6.61
C GLY A 140 16.59 22.76 6.78
N LYS A 141 16.36 21.83 7.73
CA LYS A 141 17.27 20.71 8.04
C LYS A 141 16.72 19.36 7.64
N ILE A 142 15.43 19.27 7.36
CA ILE A 142 14.79 18.06 6.85
C ILE A 142 14.08 18.36 5.52
N ARG A 143 13.89 17.32 4.73
CA ARG A 143 13.06 17.36 3.52
C ARG A 143 12.26 16.08 3.43
N TYR A 144 10.97 16.21 3.15
CA TYR A 144 10.10 15.09 2.81
C TYR A 144 9.94 14.99 1.29
N THR A 145 10.17 13.80 0.74
CA THR A 145 9.96 13.50 -0.68
C THR A 145 8.98 12.34 -0.82
N GLN A 146 7.86 12.59 -1.48
CA GLN A 146 6.89 11.57 -1.87
C GLN A 146 6.96 11.36 -3.39
N ILE A 147 7.21 10.13 -3.82
CA ILE A 147 7.01 9.71 -5.21
C ILE A 147 5.72 8.90 -5.25
N ALA A 148 4.74 9.39 -6.00
CA ALA A 148 3.40 8.82 -6.11
C ALA A 148 2.99 8.70 -7.59
N PRO A 149 3.50 7.68 -8.33
CA PRO A 149 3.09 7.47 -9.72
C PRO A 149 1.58 7.31 -9.82
N THR A 150 0.99 7.98 -10.83
CA THR A 150 -0.45 7.89 -11.09
C THR A 150 -0.86 6.45 -11.42
N SER A 151 -2.03 6.07 -10.95
CA SER A 151 -2.62 4.75 -11.13
C SER A 151 -4.11 4.94 -11.38
N ARG A 152 -4.68 4.22 -12.36
CA ARG A 152 -6.14 4.21 -12.62
C ARG A 152 -6.75 5.62 -12.78
N GLY A 153 -6.11 6.46 -13.59
CA GLY A 153 -6.46 7.89 -13.74
C GLY A 153 -7.91 8.15 -14.20
N ASP A 154 -8.58 7.17 -14.79
CA ASP A 154 -9.99 7.29 -15.24
C ASP A 154 -11.01 7.06 -14.12
N VAL A 155 -10.58 6.60 -12.94
CA VAL A 155 -11.46 6.34 -11.79
C VAL A 155 -11.55 7.59 -10.92
N GLN A 156 -12.76 8.13 -10.70
CA GLN A 156 -12.98 9.36 -9.95
C GLN A 156 -12.27 9.39 -8.59
N ALA A 157 -12.37 8.29 -7.82
CA ALA A 157 -11.73 8.21 -6.50
C ALA A 157 -10.20 8.40 -6.55
N TYR A 158 -9.53 8.04 -7.67
CA TYR A 158 -8.09 8.26 -7.86
C TYR A 158 -7.77 9.71 -8.26
N GLN A 159 -8.67 10.37 -8.99
CA GLN A 159 -8.56 11.80 -9.30
C GLN A 159 -8.74 12.64 -8.04
N ASP A 160 -9.69 12.28 -7.17
CA ASP A 160 -9.99 13.00 -5.93
C ASP A 160 -8.79 12.99 -4.98
N ILE A 161 -8.19 11.83 -4.72
CA ILE A 161 -6.99 11.75 -3.86
C ILE A 161 -5.80 12.48 -4.48
N ARG A 162 -5.66 12.47 -5.81
CA ARG A 162 -4.59 13.21 -6.48
C ARG A 162 -4.73 14.70 -6.21
N HIS A 163 -5.91 15.27 -6.44
CA HIS A 163 -6.17 16.68 -6.16
C HIS A 163 -6.02 17.02 -4.68
N GLN A 164 -6.46 16.14 -3.78
CA GLN A 164 -6.23 16.31 -2.35
C GLN A 164 -4.72 16.39 -2.03
N LEU A 165 -3.92 15.48 -2.59
CA LEU A 165 -2.48 15.42 -2.32
C LEU A 165 -1.72 16.62 -2.92
N GLU A 166 -2.07 17.05 -4.13
CA GLU A 166 -1.55 18.27 -4.75
C GLU A 166 -1.85 19.51 -3.88
N ASN A 167 -3.08 19.61 -3.37
CA ASN A 167 -3.49 20.70 -2.47
C ASN A 167 -2.72 20.68 -1.15
N GLU A 168 -2.55 19.52 -0.50
CA GLU A 168 -1.79 19.41 0.75
C GLU A 168 -0.30 19.75 0.53
N ALA A 169 0.30 19.30 -0.57
CA ALA A 169 1.67 19.65 -0.91
C ALA A 169 1.85 21.17 -1.09
N GLY A 170 0.95 21.80 -1.86
CA GLY A 170 0.96 23.24 -2.07
C GLY A 170 0.74 24.03 -0.77
N ARG A 171 -0.21 23.61 0.05
CA ARG A 171 -0.54 24.25 1.34
C ARG A 171 0.62 24.18 2.34
N ILE A 172 1.24 23.01 2.49
CA ILE A 172 2.38 22.82 3.41
C ILE A 172 3.57 23.66 2.96
N ASN A 173 3.92 23.64 1.67
CA ASN A 173 5.02 24.46 1.15
C ASN A 173 4.70 25.96 1.24
N GLY A 174 3.45 26.38 1.01
CA GLY A 174 3.06 27.78 1.20
C GLY A 174 3.16 28.26 2.65
N LYS A 175 2.90 27.37 3.63
CA LYS A 175 2.93 27.69 5.06
C LYS A 175 4.33 27.63 5.66
N TYR A 176 5.15 26.64 5.27
CA TYR A 176 6.45 26.38 5.90
C TYR A 176 7.65 26.61 5.00
N GLY A 177 7.46 26.68 3.68
CA GLY A 177 8.54 26.87 2.72
C GLY A 177 9.28 28.19 2.93
N GLN A 178 10.55 28.19 2.57
CA GLN A 178 11.43 29.36 2.62
C GLN A 178 12.13 29.52 1.27
N LEU A 179 12.71 30.70 1.01
CA LEU A 179 13.50 30.90 -0.21
C LEU A 179 14.65 29.88 -0.24
N GLY A 180 14.64 28.99 -1.24
CA GLY A 180 15.64 27.91 -1.37
C GLY A 180 15.36 26.66 -0.54
N TRP A 181 14.22 26.56 0.14
CA TRP A 181 13.80 25.35 0.86
C TRP A 181 12.31 25.07 0.70
N ASP A 182 12.00 24.08 -0.13
CA ASP A 182 10.71 23.41 -0.11
C ASP A 182 10.70 22.36 1.01
N ALA A 183 9.66 22.42 1.84
CA ALA A 183 9.49 21.52 2.97
C ALA A 183 9.11 20.10 2.49
N ALA A 184 8.24 20.00 1.48
CA ALA A 184 7.77 18.74 0.90
C ALA A 184 7.88 18.77 -0.64
N LEU A 185 8.37 17.68 -1.23
CA LEU A 185 8.39 17.46 -2.67
C LEU A 185 7.43 16.32 -3.03
N LEU A 186 6.54 16.57 -3.99
CA LEU A 186 5.64 15.57 -4.56
C LEU A 186 6.02 15.33 -6.02
N PHE A 187 6.32 14.07 -6.37
CA PHE A 187 6.60 13.64 -7.73
C PHE A 187 5.56 12.62 -8.19
N GLU A 188 4.87 12.88 -9.30
CA GLU A 188 3.87 11.96 -9.86
C GLU A 188 4.44 10.96 -10.88
N SER A 189 5.76 10.89 -11.00
CA SER A 189 6.50 9.91 -11.79
C SER A 189 7.83 9.58 -11.13
N ALA A 190 8.33 8.36 -11.35
CA ALA A 190 9.67 7.98 -10.94
C ALA A 190 10.72 8.55 -11.91
N PHE A 191 11.87 8.96 -11.38
CA PHE A 191 12.99 9.57 -12.12
C PHE A 191 13.64 8.66 -13.15
#